data_AF-A0A7C7VKK8-F1
#
_entry.id   AF-A0A7C7VKK8-F1
#
_cell.length_a   1.000
_cell.length_b   1.000
_cell.length_c   1.000
_cell.angle_alpha   90.00
_cell.angle_beta   90.00
_cell.angle_gamma   90.00
#
_symmetry.space_group_name_H-M   'P 1'
#
loop_
_entity.id
_entity.type
_entity.pdbx_description
1 polymer ?
#
loop_
_entity_poly.entity_id
_entity_poly.type
_entity_poly.pdbx_seq_one_letter_code
_entity_poly.pdbx_strand_id
1 'polypeptide(L)'
;MRDGRFSSVRLSWNVSPMNLDRIFEGSTGFNKPFLGFDLETFSPYGFPSYFRDPIVNFSVAIQGEAGFLIISFVSRPSFELELIKILRGVLEALGGGVLFTYNGLKFDVEYAVGRAALYGLDLRGVFEMYRHLDLYRLLRH
;
A
#
# COMPACT_ATOMS: atom_id res chain seq x y z
N MET A 1 -12.70 54.58 28.55
CA MET A 1 -13.85 54.39 27.63
C MET A 1 -13.35 54.51 26.20
N ARG A 2 -13.85 53.65 25.29
CA ARG A 2 -13.37 53.27 23.93
C ARG A 2 -12.21 52.28 23.97
N ASP A 3 -12.39 50.96 23.90
CA ASP A 3 -13.19 50.07 23.02
C ASP A 3 -12.69 50.05 21.56
N GLY A 4 -12.43 48.85 21.05
CA GLY A 4 -11.86 48.61 19.73
C GLY A 4 -11.14 47.26 19.61
N ARG A 5 -11.86 46.17 19.86
CA ARG A 5 -11.41 44.77 19.74
C ARG A 5 -10.93 44.48 18.31
N PHE A 6 -9.71 43.95 18.17
CA PHE A 6 -9.32 43.22 16.97
C PHE A 6 -10.06 41.87 16.98
N SER A 7 -10.98 41.69 16.06
CA SER A 7 -11.69 40.44 15.81
C SER A 7 -10.70 39.39 15.33
N SER A 8 -10.54 38.33 16.14
CA SER A 8 -9.87 37.10 15.73
C SER A 8 -10.68 36.44 14.62
N VAL A 9 -10.18 36.46 13.39
CA VAL A 9 -10.69 35.58 12.34
C VAL A 9 -10.29 34.16 12.71
N ARG A 10 -11.26 33.37 13.19
CA ARG A 10 -11.10 31.92 13.36
C ARG A 10 -10.94 31.31 11.98
N LEU A 11 -9.71 31.02 11.59
CA LEU A 11 -9.42 30.04 10.55
C LEU A 11 -9.97 28.70 11.04
N SER A 12 -11.09 28.26 10.48
CA SER A 12 -11.59 26.90 10.69
C SER A 12 -10.58 25.96 10.04
N TRP A 13 -9.69 25.39 10.85
CA TRP A 13 -8.90 24.25 10.43
C TRP A 13 -9.87 23.12 10.11
N ASN A 14 -10.01 22.86 8.82
CA ASN A 14 -10.65 21.68 8.28
C ASN A 14 -9.78 20.49 8.72
N VAL A 15 -10.02 19.97 9.92
CA VAL A 15 -9.33 18.80 10.45
C VAL A 15 -9.69 17.62 9.55
N SER A 16 -8.71 17.11 8.82
CA SER A 16 -8.84 15.85 8.10
C SER A 16 -9.27 14.75 9.09
N PRO A 17 -10.22 13.88 8.72
CA PRO A 17 -10.64 12.76 9.57
C PRO A 17 -9.51 11.75 9.85
N MET A 18 -8.39 11.85 9.13
CA MET A 18 -7.15 11.14 9.42
C MET A 18 -6.34 11.90 10.49
N ASN A 19 -6.61 11.59 11.75
CA ASN A 19 -5.69 11.90 12.83
C ASN A 19 -4.48 10.95 12.72
N LEU A 20 -3.45 11.38 11.97
CA LEU A 20 -2.21 10.61 11.81
C LEU A 20 -1.50 10.42 13.15
N ASP A 21 -1.61 11.39 14.07
CA ASP A 21 -0.97 11.31 15.39
C ASP A 21 -1.43 10.10 16.19
N ARG A 22 -2.67 9.64 16.01
CA ARG A 22 -3.20 8.42 16.67
C ARG A 22 -2.83 7.10 15.97
N ILE A 23 -2.42 7.11 14.71
CA ILE A 23 -1.92 5.90 14.02
C ILE A 23 -0.45 5.65 14.41
N PHE A 24 0.28 6.70 14.76
CA PHE A 24 1.73 6.66 14.96
C PHE A 24 2.18 6.93 16.41
N GLU A 25 1.27 7.16 17.36
CA GLU A 25 1.58 7.29 18.80
C GLU A 25 2.18 5.97 19.32
N GLY A 26 3.51 5.91 19.42
CA GLY A 26 4.27 4.72 19.84
C GLY A 26 5.23 4.15 18.78
N SER A 27 5.37 4.79 17.61
CA SER A 27 6.24 4.29 16.53
C SER A 27 7.75 4.46 16.77
N THR A 28 8.17 5.04 17.90
CA THR A 28 9.58 5.20 18.29
C THR A 28 10.31 3.87 18.58
N GLY A 29 9.67 2.71 18.34
CA GLY A 29 10.23 1.38 18.57
C GLY A 29 10.11 0.37 17.42
N PHE A 30 9.60 0.75 16.24
CA PHE A 30 9.56 -0.19 15.10
C PHE A 30 10.85 -0.15 14.30
N ASN A 31 11.73 -1.13 14.52
CA ASN A 31 12.92 -1.39 13.68
C ASN A 31 12.56 -1.83 12.23
N LYS A 32 11.29 -1.80 11.81
CA LYS A 32 10.84 -2.27 10.49
C LYS A 32 9.89 -1.26 9.82
N PRO A 33 9.97 -1.08 8.49
CA PRO A 33 9.21 -0.06 7.79
C PRO A 33 7.71 -0.34 7.77
N PHE A 34 6.93 0.74 7.66
CA PHE A 34 5.53 0.70 7.29
C PHE A 34 5.41 0.89 5.77
N LEU A 35 4.61 0.04 5.13
CA LEU A 35 4.47 0.00 3.68
C LEU A 35 3.00 0.03 3.28
N GLY A 36 2.64 0.82 2.27
CA GLY A 36 1.41 0.65 1.50
C GLY A 36 1.70 -0.14 0.23
N PHE A 37 0.82 -1.06 -0.13
CA PHE A 37 0.92 -1.83 -1.37
C PHE A 37 -0.41 -1.87 -2.11
N ASP A 38 -0.32 -1.75 -3.42
CA ASP A 38 -1.44 -1.75 -4.36
C ASP A 38 -0.99 -2.32 -5.71
N LEU A 39 -1.89 -2.97 -6.44
CA LEU A 39 -1.62 -3.45 -7.79
C LEU A 39 -2.78 -3.19 -8.75
N GLU A 40 -2.45 -3.13 -10.03
CA GLU A 40 -3.43 -3.01 -11.10
C GLU A 40 -3.27 -4.11 -12.15
N THR A 41 -4.39 -4.51 -12.72
CA THR A 41 -4.48 -5.55 -13.73
C THR A 41 -5.08 -5.02 -15.02
N PHE A 42 -4.69 -5.58 -16.15
CA PHE A 42 -5.31 -5.27 -17.44
C PHE A 42 -6.53 -6.15 -17.67
N SER A 43 -7.72 -5.62 -17.37
CA SER A 43 -8.95 -6.41 -17.27
C SER A 43 -10.06 -5.86 -18.17
N PRO A 44 -9.98 -6.08 -19.51
CA PRO A 44 -10.90 -5.48 -20.47
C PRO A 44 -12.33 -6.05 -20.40
N TYR A 45 -12.55 -7.14 -19.65
CA TYR A 45 -13.84 -7.85 -19.57
C TYR A 45 -14.51 -7.75 -18.19
N GLY A 46 -14.10 -6.80 -17.36
CA GLY A 46 -14.69 -6.57 -16.04
C GLY A 46 -13.73 -6.89 -14.89
N PHE A 47 -14.27 -7.19 -13.72
CA PHE A 47 -13.44 -7.38 -12.53
C PHE A 47 -12.49 -8.59 -12.70
N PRO A 48 -11.21 -8.45 -12.36
CA PRO A 48 -10.22 -9.49 -12.58
C PRO A 48 -10.55 -10.73 -11.76
N SER A 49 -10.55 -11.90 -12.37
CA SER A 49 -10.92 -13.15 -11.70
C SER A 49 -10.09 -14.34 -12.16
N TYR A 50 -9.96 -15.33 -11.27
CA TYR A 50 -9.25 -16.58 -11.53
C TYR A 50 -7.81 -16.38 -12.05
N PHE A 51 -7.17 -15.27 -11.66
CA PHE A 51 -5.80 -14.93 -12.06
C PHE A 51 -5.58 -14.97 -13.58
N ARG A 52 -6.56 -14.57 -14.39
CA ARG A 52 -6.43 -14.59 -15.86
C ARG A 52 -5.80 -13.32 -16.41
N ASP A 53 -6.22 -12.18 -15.87
CA ASP A 53 -5.78 -10.87 -16.32
C ASP A 53 -4.38 -10.57 -15.80
N PRO A 54 -3.48 -10.05 -16.65
CA PRO A 54 -2.09 -9.80 -16.28
C PRO A 54 -1.97 -8.57 -15.38
N ILE A 55 -1.05 -8.63 -14.43
CA ILE A 55 -0.64 -7.48 -13.63
C ILE A 55 0.13 -6.51 -14.55
N VAL A 56 -0.26 -5.25 -14.53
CA VAL A 56 0.36 -4.19 -15.34
C VAL A 56 0.96 -3.07 -14.50
N ASN A 57 0.59 -2.97 -13.23
CA ASN A 57 1.23 -2.08 -12.28
C ASN A 57 1.31 -2.70 -10.89
N PHE A 58 2.32 -2.28 -10.16
CA PHE A 58 2.27 -2.27 -8.70
C PHE A 58 2.85 -0.96 -8.18
N SER A 59 2.42 -0.58 -6.98
CA SER A 59 2.96 0.55 -6.25
C SER A 59 3.27 0.16 -4.81
N VAL A 60 4.43 0.59 -4.30
CA VAL A 60 4.83 0.45 -2.91
C VAL A 60 5.14 1.83 -2.35
N ALA A 61 4.41 2.24 -1.32
CA ALA A 61 4.70 3.45 -0.55
C ALA A 61 5.40 3.06 0.75
N ILE A 62 6.57 3.62 1.03
CA ILE A 62 7.41 3.29 2.18
C ILE A 62 7.50 4.52 3.07
N GLN A 63 7.14 4.38 4.35
CA GLN A 63 7.34 5.44 5.33
C GLN A 63 8.82 5.51 5.73
N GLY A 64 9.41 6.69 5.55
CA GLY A 64 10.70 7.07 6.12
C GLY A 64 10.54 8.21 7.14
N GLU A 65 11.65 8.60 7.77
CA GLU A 65 11.63 9.64 8.82
C GLU A 65 11.15 11.01 8.32
N ALA A 66 11.50 11.37 7.09
CA ALA A 66 11.20 12.67 6.49
C ALA A 66 9.90 12.69 5.66
N GLY A 67 9.24 11.55 5.47
CA GLY A 67 8.07 11.44 4.60
C GLY A 67 7.94 10.07 3.95
N PHE A 68 7.39 10.02 2.74
CA PHE A 68 7.15 8.77 2.01
C PHE A 68 8.01 8.68 0.76
N LEU A 69 8.60 7.50 0.52
CA LEU A 69 9.13 7.11 -0.79
C LEU A 69 8.08 6.25 -1.49
N ILE A 70 7.70 6.62 -2.71
CA ILE A 70 6.77 5.82 -3.51
C ILE A 70 7.53 5.28 -4.72
N ILE A 71 7.49 3.96 -4.88
CA ILE A 71 8.05 3.24 -6.02
C ILE A 71 6.88 2.64 -6.78
N SER A 72 6.74 2.96 -8.06
CA SER A 72 5.68 2.44 -8.91
C SER A 72 6.27 1.99 -10.24
N PHE A 73 5.87 0.79 -10.69
CA PHE A 73 6.29 0.24 -11.97
C PHE A 73 5.05 -0.04 -12.81
N VAL A 74 5.00 0.53 -14.02
CA VAL A 74 3.94 0.26 -15.00
C VAL A 74 4.57 -0.41 -16.21
N SER A 75 3.94 -1.46 -16.72
CA SER A 75 4.43 -2.14 -17.91
C SER A 75 3.28 -2.62 -18.81
N ARG A 76 3.61 -3.04 -20.04
CA ARG A 76 2.64 -3.71 -20.91
C ARG A 76 2.37 -5.12 -20.39
N PRO A 77 1.18 -5.70 -20.62
CA PRO A 77 0.84 -7.08 -20.26
C PRO A 77 1.90 -8.14 -20.61
N SER A 78 2.61 -7.95 -21.72
CA SER A 78 3.65 -8.88 -22.18
C SER A 78 4.92 -8.92 -21.32
N PHE A 79 5.08 -7.97 -20.39
CA PHE A 79 6.24 -7.85 -19.48
C PHE A 79 5.89 -8.17 -18.02
N GLU A 80 4.75 -8.83 -17.78
CA GLU A 80 4.30 -9.14 -16.42
C GLU A 80 5.30 -9.98 -15.63
N LEU A 81 5.99 -10.94 -16.25
CA LEU A 81 7.00 -11.74 -15.57
C LEU A 81 8.12 -10.86 -15.02
N GLU A 82 8.63 -9.94 -15.81
CA GLU A 82 9.64 -8.96 -15.42
C GLU A 82 9.11 -8.06 -14.31
N LEU A 83 7.86 -7.59 -14.44
CA LEU A 83 7.21 -6.78 -13.42
C LEU A 83 7.09 -7.51 -12.07
N ILE A 84 6.67 -8.78 -12.07
CA ILE A 84 6.56 -9.62 -10.88
C ILE A 84 7.94 -9.88 -10.26
N LYS A 85 8.98 -10.09 -11.07
CA LYS A 85 10.37 -10.21 -10.57
C LYS A 85 10.84 -8.93 -9.89
N ILE A 86 10.52 -7.77 -10.44
CA ILE A 86 10.82 -6.47 -9.82
C ILE A 86 10.06 -6.32 -8.51
N LEU A 87 8.76 -6.61 -8.47
CA LEU A 87 7.95 -6.59 -7.24
C LEU A 87 8.58 -7.47 -6.16
N ARG A 88 8.89 -8.72 -6.50
CA ARG A 88 9.55 -9.66 -5.59
C ARG A 88 10.86 -9.09 -5.06
N GLY A 89 11.73 -8.58 -5.94
CA GLY A 89 13.02 -8.00 -5.55
C GLY A 89 12.87 -6.77 -4.65
N VAL A 90 11.88 -5.90 -4.91
CA VAL A 90 11.58 -4.74 -4.05
C VAL A 90 11.16 -5.19 -2.66
N LEU A 91 10.23 -6.15 -2.55
CA LEU A 91 9.77 -6.65 -1.26
C LEU A 91 10.89 -7.40 -0.50
N GLU A 92 11.66 -8.25 -1.18
CA GLU A 92 12.81 -8.93 -0.59
C GLU A 92 13.86 -7.94 -0.06
N ALA A 93 14.15 -6.87 -0.81
CA ALA A 93 15.08 -5.84 -0.38
C ALA A 93 14.59 -5.05 0.85
N LEU A 94 13.28 -4.91 1.03
CA LEU A 94 12.68 -4.22 2.18
C LEU A 94 12.65 -5.09 3.45
N GLY A 95 12.76 -6.42 3.32
CA GLY A 95 13.03 -7.31 4.45
C GLY A 95 11.90 -7.44 5.49
N GLY A 96 10.65 -7.23 5.06
CA GLY A 96 9.47 -7.31 5.91
C GLY A 96 9.09 -5.99 6.57
N GLY A 97 8.15 -6.05 7.52
CA GLY A 97 7.59 -4.87 8.19
C GLY A 97 6.09 -4.96 8.33
N VAL A 98 5.41 -3.81 8.32
CA VAL A 98 3.94 -3.75 8.37
C VAL A 98 3.42 -3.35 7.00
N LEU A 99 2.68 -4.25 6.36
CA LEU A 99 2.13 -4.04 5.03
C LEU A 99 0.65 -3.67 5.11
N PHE A 100 0.34 -2.44 4.76
CA PHE A 100 -1.01 -1.93 4.58
C PHE A 100 -1.50 -2.17 3.17
N THR A 101 -2.73 -2.66 3.07
CA THR A 101 -3.48 -2.77 1.81
C THR A 101 -4.92 -2.32 2.05
N TYR A 102 -5.67 -2.07 0.97
CA TYR A 102 -7.11 -1.83 1.04
C TYR A 102 -7.86 -2.95 0.33
N ASN A 103 -8.45 -3.87 1.09
CA ASN A 103 -9.05 -5.12 0.55
C ASN A 103 -8.01 -6.05 -0.10
N GLY A 104 -6.72 -5.85 0.16
CA GLY A 104 -5.64 -6.58 -0.50
C GLY A 104 -5.50 -8.04 -0.07
N LEU A 105 -6.01 -8.43 1.11
CA LEU A 105 -6.08 -9.84 1.46
C LEU A 105 -7.08 -10.62 0.60
N LYS A 106 -8.03 -9.93 -0.05
CA LYS A 106 -8.95 -10.55 -1.00
C LYS A 106 -8.50 -10.39 -2.44
N PHE A 107 -7.80 -9.30 -2.74
CA PHE A 107 -7.39 -8.96 -4.09
C PHE A 107 -5.87 -8.87 -4.21
N ASP A 108 -5.25 -7.73 -3.90
CA ASP A 108 -3.85 -7.43 -4.27
C ASP A 108 -2.85 -8.55 -3.93
N VAL A 109 -2.81 -8.99 -2.68
CA VAL A 109 -1.83 -10.00 -2.23
C VAL A 109 -2.10 -11.34 -2.90
N GLU A 110 -3.36 -11.81 -2.84
CA GLU A 110 -3.71 -13.12 -3.41
C GLU A 110 -3.60 -13.13 -4.94
N TYR A 111 -3.89 -12.01 -5.60
CA TYR A 111 -3.75 -11.88 -7.04
C TYR A 111 -2.29 -11.88 -7.48
N ALA A 112 -1.43 -11.13 -6.79
CA ALA A 112 0.01 -11.15 -7.02
C ALA A 112 0.59 -12.57 -6.82
N VAL A 113 0.22 -13.24 -5.73
CA VAL A 113 0.65 -14.62 -5.44
C VAL A 113 0.16 -15.59 -6.53
N GLY A 114 -1.13 -15.52 -6.90
CA GLY A 114 -1.71 -16.39 -7.92
C GLY A 114 -1.04 -16.21 -9.29
N ARG A 115 -0.79 -14.97 -9.71
CA ARG A 115 -0.10 -14.68 -10.98
C ARG A 115 1.37 -15.11 -10.94
N ALA A 116 2.09 -14.86 -9.85
CA ALA A 116 3.48 -15.30 -9.72
C ALA A 116 3.64 -16.83 -9.78
N ALA A 117 2.69 -17.56 -9.20
CA ALA A 117 2.68 -19.03 -9.24
C ALA A 117 2.61 -19.58 -10.67
N LEU A 118 1.92 -18.90 -11.60
CA LEU A 118 1.89 -19.29 -13.02
C LEU A 118 3.27 -19.25 -13.69
N TYR A 119 4.21 -18.49 -13.12
CA TYR A 119 5.58 -18.37 -13.58
C TYR A 119 6.58 -19.15 -12.72
N GLY A 120 6.10 -19.93 -11.73
CA GLY A 120 6.96 -20.66 -10.80
C GLY A 120 7.72 -19.75 -9.81
N LEU A 121 7.24 -18.53 -9.57
CA LEU A 121 7.81 -17.59 -8.61
C LEU A 121 7.05 -17.65 -7.29
N ASP A 122 7.78 -17.74 -6.18
CA ASP A 122 7.19 -17.66 -4.84
C ASP A 122 7.12 -16.21 -4.36
N LEU A 123 5.92 -15.63 -4.45
CA LEU A 123 5.57 -14.38 -3.77
C LEU A 123 4.89 -14.61 -2.42
N ARG A 124 4.36 -15.81 -2.15
CA ARG A 124 3.64 -16.08 -0.90
C ARG A 124 4.60 -16.01 0.27
N GLY A 125 5.74 -16.69 0.19
CA GLY A 125 6.79 -16.62 1.21
C GLY A 125 7.33 -15.20 1.41
N VAL A 126 7.36 -14.38 0.35
CA VAL A 126 7.81 -12.98 0.42
C VAL A 126 6.80 -12.12 1.19
N PHE A 127 5.51 -12.24 0.88
CA PHE A 127 4.46 -11.54 1.62
C PHE A 127 4.38 -12.00 3.09
N GLU A 128 4.65 -13.26 3.40
CA GLU A 128 4.69 -13.79 4.77
C GLU A 128 5.78 -13.14 5.66
N MET A 129 6.77 -12.47 5.07
CA MET A 129 7.74 -11.66 5.83
C MET A 129 7.12 -10.40 6.46
N TYR A 130 5.91 -10.03 6.05
CA TYR A 130 5.22 -8.82 6.47
C TYR A 130 4.04 -9.14 7.39
N ARG A 131 3.84 -8.29 8.39
CA ARG A 131 2.59 -8.24 9.14
C ARG A 131 1.56 -7.49 8.30
N HIS A 132 0.58 -8.21 7.76
CA HIS A 132 -0.45 -7.63 6.91
C HIS A 132 -1.56 -6.96 7.72
N LEU A 133 -1.88 -5.70 7.36
CA LEU A 133 -3.01 -4.94 7.86
C LEU A 133 -3.91 -4.53 6.69
N ASP A 134 -5.03 -5.21 6.55
CA ASP A 134 -6.06 -4.88 5.55
C ASP A 134 -7.00 -3.83 6.13
N LEU A 135 -6.84 -2.58 5.69
CA LEU A 135 -7.59 -1.44 6.19
C LEU A 135 -9.09 -1.57 5.92
N TYR A 136 -9.49 -2.28 4.87
CA TYR A 136 -10.90 -2.51 4.57
C TYR A 136 -11.61 -3.30 5.66
N ARG A 137 -10.92 -4.31 6.21
CA ARG A 137 -11.45 -5.13 7.30
C ARG A 137 -11.56 -4.34 8.59
N LEU A 138 -10.58 -3.46 8.86
CA LEU A 138 -10.57 -2.63 10.07
C LEU A 138 -11.71 -1.61 10.10
N LEU A 139 -12.08 -1.05 8.96
CA LEU A 139 -13.11 -0.01 8.85
C LEU A 139 -14.56 -0.54 8.78
N ARG A 140 -14.74 -1.86 8.60
CA ARG A 140 -16.07 -2.49 8.54
C ARG A 140 -16.61 -2.94 9.91
N HIS A 141 -15.90 -2.63 10.99
CA HIS A 141 -16.29 -2.88 12.38
C HIS A 141 -16.47 -1.56 13.12
#